data_AF-A0A9E5GPD6-F1
#
_entry.id   AF-A0A9E5GPD6-F1
#
_cell.length_a   1.000
_cell.length_b   1.000
_cell.length_c   1.000
_cell.angle_alpha   90.00
_cell.angle_beta   90.00
_cell.angle_gamma   90.00
#
_symmetry.space_group_name_H-M   'P 1'
#
loop_
_entity.id
_entity.type
_entity.pdbx_description
1 polymer ?
#
loop_
_entity_poly.entity_id
_entity_poly.type
_entity_poly.pdbx_seq_one_letter_code
_entity_poly.pdbx_strand_id
1 'polypeptide(L)'
;MKRIYFLLLASLLSFTSAAQAHFPNQTPEADYAESRSLYDRALYSSASEGFQSILRRVDKQTDLAEQSHCYRVLCAIKLMNRDSDEQVHGFLQSYPTSARRVELLIEMSEYAFNRRRYKDAKKWLKQLDGVRLPKAQRAAVQFKLGYSYFLLKEYDQARPQ
;
A
#
# COMPACT_ATOMS: atom_id res chain seq x y z
N MET A 1 4.54 -17.34 -63.03
CA MET A 1 5.41 -17.71 -61.90
C MET A 1 6.16 -16.50 -61.31
N LYS A 2 7.07 -15.83 -62.03
CA LYS A 2 7.87 -14.69 -61.48
C LYS A 2 7.06 -13.47 -60.99
N ARG A 3 5.90 -13.17 -61.61
CA ARG A 3 5.00 -12.06 -61.19
C ARG A 3 4.25 -12.32 -59.86
N ILE A 4 4.04 -13.60 -59.49
CA ILE A 4 3.39 -13.98 -58.23
C ILE A 4 4.35 -13.83 -57.05
N TYR A 5 5.63 -14.16 -57.26
CA TYR A 5 6.67 -13.90 -56.25
C TYR A 5 6.88 -12.41 -55.97
N PHE A 6 6.70 -11.55 -56.98
CA PHE A 6 6.82 -10.10 -56.81
C PHE A 6 5.66 -9.50 -55.98
N LEU A 7 4.45 -10.04 -56.12
CA LEU A 7 3.30 -9.63 -55.31
C LEU A 7 3.37 -10.17 -53.87
N LEU A 8 3.92 -11.38 -53.66
CA LEU A 8 4.18 -11.94 -52.33
C LEU A 8 5.30 -11.20 -51.58
N LEU A 9 6.32 -10.70 -52.29
CA LEU A 9 7.39 -9.91 -51.66
C LEU A 9 6.91 -8.52 -51.21
N ALA A 10 5.95 -7.93 -51.93
CA ALA A 10 5.39 -6.61 -51.62
C ALA A 10 4.46 -6.61 -50.40
N SER A 11 3.76 -7.71 -50.10
CA SER A 11 2.88 -7.80 -48.92
C SER A 11 3.64 -7.97 -47.60
N LEU A 12 4.91 -8.40 -47.65
CA LEU A 12 5.79 -8.50 -46.48
C LEU A 12 6.35 -7.14 -46.02
N LEU A 13 6.21 -6.07 -46.82
CA LEU A 13 6.71 -4.74 -46.49
C LEU A 13 5.68 -3.80 -45.83
N SER A 14 4.42 -4.21 -45.66
CA SER A 14 3.35 -3.31 -45.18
C SER A 14 3.02 -3.40 -43.69
N PHE A 15 3.81 -4.10 -42.88
CA PHE A 15 3.66 -4.11 -41.42
C PHE A 15 4.75 -3.28 -40.72
N THR A 16 4.87 -2.01 -41.07
CA THR A 16 5.44 -1.01 -40.16
C THR A 16 4.31 -0.21 -39.54
N SER A 17 3.55 -0.87 -38.66
CA SER A 17 2.74 -0.15 -37.68
C SER A 17 3.70 0.67 -36.83
N ALA A 18 3.76 1.98 -37.08
CA ALA A 18 4.36 2.93 -36.15
C ALA A 18 3.53 2.85 -34.86
N ALA A 19 4.00 2.04 -33.90
CA ALA A 19 3.54 2.14 -32.53
C ALA A 19 3.87 3.56 -32.09
N GLN A 20 2.86 4.43 -32.00
CA GLN A 20 3.03 5.76 -31.43
C GLN A 20 3.59 5.55 -30.03
N ALA A 21 4.82 6.00 -29.79
CA ALA A 21 5.34 6.15 -28.44
C ALA A 21 4.43 7.16 -27.76
N HIS A 22 3.45 6.68 -27.01
CA HIS A 22 2.71 7.50 -26.07
C HIS A 22 3.77 8.00 -25.10
N PHE A 23 4.17 9.28 -25.19
CA PHE A 23 4.99 9.89 -24.16
C PHE A 23 4.14 9.83 -22.91
N PRO A 24 4.42 8.92 -21.94
CA PRO A 24 3.70 9.00 -20.69
C PRO A 24 4.06 10.37 -20.15
N ASN A 25 3.08 11.16 -19.73
CA ASN A 25 3.37 12.32 -18.91
C ASN A 25 4.17 11.78 -17.72
N GLN A 26 5.50 11.91 -17.73
CA GLN A 26 6.39 11.38 -16.69
C GLN A 26 6.35 12.29 -15.45
N THR A 27 5.15 12.73 -15.07
CA THR A 27 4.99 13.55 -13.87
C THR A 27 4.85 12.63 -12.66
N PRO A 28 5.39 13.03 -11.50
CA PRO A 28 5.19 12.27 -10.26
C PRO A 28 3.72 11.94 -9.95
N GLU A 29 2.77 12.78 -10.37
CA GLU A 29 1.33 12.57 -10.19
C GLU A 29 0.77 11.45 -11.10
N ALA A 30 1.24 11.37 -12.35
CA ALA A 30 0.86 10.29 -13.26
C ALA A 30 1.41 8.95 -12.76
N ASP A 31 2.67 8.94 -12.32
CA ASP A 31 3.32 7.78 -11.71
C ASP A 31 2.57 7.35 -10.44
N TYR A 32 2.07 8.32 -9.66
CA TYR A 32 1.27 8.04 -8.47
C TYR A 32 -0.06 7.37 -8.83
N ALA A 33 -0.78 7.90 -9.82
CA ALA A 33 -2.05 7.33 -10.28
C ALA A 33 -1.86 5.90 -10.80
N GLU A 34 -0.80 5.65 -11.55
CA GLU A 34 -0.44 4.30 -12.01
C GLU A 34 -0.10 3.38 -10.83
N SER A 35 0.78 3.81 -9.93
CA SER A 35 1.17 3.04 -8.73
C SER A 35 -0.03 2.72 -7.85
N ARG A 36 -0.96 3.66 -7.73
CA ARG A 36 -2.23 3.49 -6.99
C ARG A 36 -3.12 2.44 -7.66
N SER A 37 -3.24 2.46 -8.98
CA SER A 37 -3.96 1.45 -9.77
C SER A 37 -3.34 0.06 -9.63
N LEU A 38 -2.01 -0.04 -9.63
CA LEU A 38 -1.30 -1.28 -9.35
C LEU A 38 -1.59 -1.82 -7.94
N TYR A 39 -1.59 -0.94 -6.93
CA TYR A 39 -1.98 -1.30 -5.57
C TYR A 39 -3.41 -1.85 -5.50
N ASP A 40 -4.38 -1.19 -6.14
CA ASP A 40 -5.77 -1.63 -6.16
C ASP A 40 -5.95 -3.00 -6.84
N ARG A 41 -5.07 -3.33 -7.79
CA ARG A 41 -4.99 -4.64 -8.45
C ARG A 41 -4.18 -5.68 -7.66
N ALA A 42 -3.78 -5.37 -6.43
CA ALA A 42 -2.94 -6.19 -5.56
C ALA A 42 -1.53 -6.49 -6.12
N LEU A 43 -1.05 -5.71 -7.10
CA LEU A 43 0.31 -5.79 -7.65
C LEU A 43 1.27 -4.99 -6.76
N TYR A 44 1.36 -5.38 -5.48
CA TYR A 44 2.02 -4.59 -4.44
C TYR A 44 3.51 -4.39 -4.67
N SER A 45 4.22 -5.34 -5.26
CA SER A 45 5.65 -5.19 -5.57
C SER A 45 5.87 -4.06 -6.57
N SER A 46 5.16 -4.09 -7.71
CA SER A 46 5.24 -3.05 -8.74
C SER A 46 4.74 -1.70 -8.24
N ALA A 47 3.65 -1.68 -7.47
CA ALA A 47 3.15 -0.47 -6.85
C ALA A 47 4.20 0.15 -5.91
N SER A 48 4.83 -0.66 -5.05
CA SER A 48 5.89 -0.22 -4.14
C SER A 48 7.08 0.39 -4.88
N GLU A 49 7.51 -0.20 -5.99
CA GLU A 49 8.58 0.33 -6.84
C GLU A 49 8.21 1.70 -7.43
N GLY A 50 6.98 1.86 -7.91
CA GLY A 50 6.46 3.13 -8.43
C GLY A 50 6.44 4.22 -7.34
N PHE A 51 5.89 3.92 -6.16
CA PHE A 51 5.93 4.84 -5.02
C PHE A 51 7.36 5.20 -4.59
N GLN A 52 8.29 4.24 -4.60
CA GLN A 52 9.70 4.50 -4.31
C GLN A 52 10.36 5.40 -5.37
N SER A 53 9.97 5.27 -6.64
CA SER A 53 10.43 6.15 -7.72
C SER A 53 10.00 7.59 -7.48
N ILE A 54 8.73 7.81 -7.12
CA ILE A 54 8.17 9.13 -6.79
C ILE A 54 8.93 9.76 -5.63
N LEU A 55 9.11 9.03 -4.52
CA LEU A 55 9.80 9.51 -3.32
C LEU A 55 11.25 9.93 -3.54
N ARG A 56 11.90 9.50 -4.63
CA ARG A 56 13.25 9.94 -5.00
C ARG A 56 13.27 11.26 -5.77
N ARG A 57 12.13 11.70 -6.29
CA ARG A 57 11.99 12.85 -7.20
C ARG A 57 11.27 14.04 -6.57
N VAL A 58 10.52 13.81 -5.50
CA VAL A 58 9.72 14.85 -4.83
C VAL A 58 10.31 15.23 -3.47
N ASP A 59 10.04 16.46 -3.04
CA ASP A 59 10.40 16.93 -1.70
C ASP A 59 9.54 16.23 -0.64
N LYS A 60 10.15 15.84 0.50
CA LYS A 60 9.51 14.98 1.51
C LYS A 60 8.33 15.65 2.21
N GLN A 61 8.25 16.97 2.18
CA GLN A 61 7.24 17.79 2.84
C GLN A 61 5.99 17.98 1.96
N THR A 62 6.02 17.49 0.72
CA THR A 62 4.86 17.53 -0.17
C THR A 62 3.83 16.48 0.25
N ASP A 63 2.55 16.79 0.03
CA ASP A 63 1.46 15.82 0.22
C ASP A 63 1.70 14.57 -0.64
N LEU A 64 2.11 14.74 -1.90
CA LEU A 64 2.43 13.61 -2.79
C LEU A 64 3.50 12.66 -2.22
N ALA A 65 4.53 13.20 -1.55
CA ALA A 65 5.52 12.37 -0.85
C ALA A 65 4.89 11.60 0.31
N GLU A 66 4.08 12.27 1.14
CA GLU A 66 3.37 11.61 2.24
C GLU A 66 2.46 10.48 1.73
N GLN A 67 1.65 10.75 0.69
CA GLN A 67 0.76 9.74 0.10
C GLN A 67 1.55 8.56 -0.44
N SER A 68 2.62 8.83 -1.20
CA SER A 68 3.46 7.79 -1.81
C SER A 68 4.16 6.95 -0.74
N HIS A 69 4.65 7.59 0.33
CA HIS A 69 5.27 6.87 1.43
C HIS A 69 4.24 5.98 2.14
N CYS A 70 3.04 6.50 2.44
CA CYS A 70 1.98 5.71 3.06
C CYS A 70 1.65 4.45 2.25
N TYR A 71 1.40 4.60 0.95
CA TYR A 71 1.06 3.45 0.10
C TYR A 71 2.23 2.49 -0.09
N ARG A 72 3.48 2.97 -0.12
CA ARG A 72 4.66 2.09 -0.12
C ARG A 72 4.73 1.23 1.15
N VAL A 73 4.43 1.81 2.32
CA VAL A 73 4.36 1.06 3.58
C VAL A 73 3.19 0.08 3.55
N LEU A 74 2.02 0.48 3.06
CA LEU A 74 0.89 -0.44 2.89
C LEU A 74 1.26 -1.64 2.00
N CYS A 75 1.98 -1.42 0.89
CA CYS A 75 2.50 -2.52 0.07
C CYS A 75 3.36 -3.48 0.89
N ALA A 76 4.28 -2.98 1.73
CA ALA A 76 5.14 -3.81 2.57
C ALA A 76 4.34 -4.65 3.58
N ILE A 77 3.25 -4.10 4.13
CA ILE A 77 2.32 -4.83 5.02
C ILE A 77 1.63 -5.96 4.23
N LYS A 78 1.07 -5.66 3.06
CA LYS A 78 0.35 -6.63 2.23
C LYS A 78 1.26 -7.75 1.71
N LEU A 79 2.53 -7.43 1.41
CA LEU A 79 3.57 -8.39 1.02
C LEU A 79 4.11 -9.19 2.20
N MET A 80 3.69 -8.90 3.43
CA MET A 80 4.13 -9.58 4.65
C MET A 80 5.64 -9.45 4.88
N ASN A 81 6.23 -8.35 4.45
CA ASN A 81 7.67 -8.14 4.57
C ASN A 81 8.09 -8.12 6.05
N ARG A 82 9.27 -8.67 6.34
CA ARG A 82 9.80 -8.79 7.70
C ARG A 82 10.03 -7.43 8.37
N ASP A 83 10.32 -6.41 7.56
CA ASP A 83 10.59 -5.03 7.97
C ASP A 83 9.33 -4.14 8.03
N SER A 84 8.13 -4.70 7.85
CA SER A 84 6.87 -3.92 7.88
C SER A 84 6.68 -3.10 9.17
N ASP A 85 7.10 -3.60 10.34
CA ASP A 85 7.09 -2.86 11.62
C ASP A 85 7.98 -1.60 11.55
N GLU A 86 9.21 -1.76 11.04
CA GLU A 86 10.16 -0.67 10.86
C GLU A 86 9.65 0.37 9.85
N GLN A 87 9.10 -0.08 8.73
CA GLN A 87 8.55 0.83 7.71
C GLN A 87 7.38 1.66 8.24
N VAL A 88 6.49 1.05 9.04
CA VAL A 88 5.40 1.77 9.70
C VAL A 88 5.95 2.78 10.69
N HIS A 89 6.87 2.39 11.56
CA HIS A 89 7.50 3.32 12.50
C HIS A 89 8.22 4.47 11.79
N GLY A 90 8.93 4.20 10.69
CA GLY A 90 9.59 5.21 9.87
C GLY A 90 8.60 6.21 9.26
N PHE A 91 7.43 5.75 8.79
CA PHE A 91 6.36 6.65 8.35
C PHE A 91 5.82 7.49 9.51
N LEU A 92 5.52 6.86 10.66
CA LEU A 92 4.98 7.57 11.82
C LEU A 92 5.96 8.62 12.40
N GLN A 93 7.26 8.41 12.25
CA GLN A 93 8.29 9.39 12.62
C GLN A 93 8.41 10.52 11.59
N SER A 94 8.33 10.18 10.30
CA SER A 94 8.43 11.16 9.21
C SER A 94 7.20 12.07 9.12
N TYR A 95 6.02 11.52 9.43
CA TYR A 95 4.72 12.19 9.33
C TYR A 95 3.93 12.06 10.64
N PRO A 96 4.34 12.77 11.71
CA PRO A 96 3.75 12.64 13.06
C PRO A 96 2.28 13.06 13.14
N THR A 97 1.84 14.00 12.30
CA THR A 97 0.50 14.59 12.31
C THR A 97 -0.40 14.08 11.18
N SER A 98 0.09 13.15 10.35
CA SER A 98 -0.67 12.64 9.20
C SER A 98 -1.96 11.94 9.63
N ALA A 99 -3.06 12.22 8.92
CA ALA A 99 -4.31 11.49 9.10
C ALA A 99 -4.19 10.01 8.67
N ARG A 100 -3.22 9.68 7.79
CA ARG A 100 -3.00 8.34 7.23
C ARG A 100 -2.38 7.36 8.24
N ARG A 101 -1.85 7.87 9.35
CA ARG A 101 -1.36 7.05 10.47
C ARG A 101 -2.38 6.01 10.93
N VAL A 102 -3.65 6.41 10.98
CA VAL A 102 -4.76 5.55 11.42
C VAL A 102 -4.91 4.32 10.51
N GLU A 103 -4.80 4.51 9.20
CA GLU A 103 -4.90 3.43 8.21
C GLU A 103 -3.77 2.40 8.39
N LEU A 104 -2.52 2.86 8.55
CA LEU A 104 -1.37 1.99 8.79
C LEU A 104 -1.49 1.18 10.09
N LEU A 105 -1.96 1.82 11.16
CA LEU A 105 -2.18 1.16 12.45
C LEU A 105 -3.26 0.08 12.36
N ILE A 106 -4.37 0.37 11.67
CA ILE A 106 -5.42 -0.62 11.41
C ILE A 106 -4.83 -1.78 10.60
N GLU A 107 -4.20 -1.51 9.46
CA GLU A 107 -3.66 -2.56 8.58
C GLU A 107 -2.61 -3.43 9.26
N MET A 108 -1.70 -2.86 10.07
CA MET A 108 -0.76 -3.63 10.87
C MET A 108 -1.44 -4.47 11.95
N SER A 109 -2.46 -3.91 12.61
CA SER A 109 -3.21 -4.66 13.61
C SER A 109 -3.94 -5.86 13.00
N GLU A 110 -4.53 -5.68 11.82
CA GLU A 110 -5.21 -6.73 11.07
C GLU A 110 -4.25 -7.81 10.62
N TYR A 111 -3.11 -7.41 10.05
CA TYR A 111 -2.05 -8.32 9.65
C TYR A 111 -1.58 -9.18 10.83
N ALA A 112 -1.32 -8.57 11.99
CA ALA A 112 -0.91 -9.30 13.19
C ALA A 112 -2.01 -10.23 13.72
N PHE A 113 -3.26 -9.73 13.77
CA PHE A 113 -4.41 -10.47 14.29
C PHE A 113 -4.71 -11.71 13.45
N ASN A 114 -4.75 -11.58 12.11
CA ASN A 114 -5.01 -12.68 11.18
C ASN A 114 -3.93 -13.76 11.24
N ARG A 115 -2.72 -13.40 11.65
CA ARG A 115 -1.57 -14.30 11.86
C ARG A 115 -1.51 -14.88 13.28
N ARG A 116 -2.53 -14.64 14.11
CA ARG A 116 -2.62 -15.06 15.52
C ARG A 116 -1.48 -14.49 16.38
N ARG A 117 -0.84 -13.41 15.95
CA ARG A 117 0.18 -12.69 16.72
C ARG A 117 -0.52 -11.67 17.63
N TYR A 118 -1.27 -12.16 18.61
CA TYR A 118 -2.16 -11.33 19.43
C TYR A 118 -1.41 -10.29 20.28
N LYS A 119 -0.15 -10.57 20.66
CA LYS A 119 0.72 -9.58 21.33
C LYS A 119 1.00 -8.38 20.42
N ASP A 120 1.30 -8.63 19.15
CA ASP A 120 1.57 -7.58 18.15
C ASP A 120 0.28 -6.86 17.75
N ALA A 121 -0.82 -7.61 17.56
CA ALA A 121 -2.14 -7.03 17.29
C ALA A 121 -2.53 -6.05 18.40
N LYS A 122 -2.40 -6.47 19.67
CA LYS A 122 -2.59 -5.60 20.83
C LYS A 122 -1.69 -4.36 20.79
N LYS A 123 -0.38 -4.50 20.51
CA LYS A 123 0.57 -3.38 20.40
C LYS A 123 0.04 -2.30 19.45
N TRP A 124 -0.46 -2.69 18.28
CA TRP A 124 -0.96 -1.75 17.28
C TRP A 124 -2.35 -1.19 17.60
N LEU A 125 -3.28 -2.05 18.04
CA LEU A 125 -4.64 -1.64 18.39
C LEU A 125 -4.67 -0.60 19.52
N LYS A 126 -3.79 -0.74 20.51
CA LYS A 126 -3.67 0.26 21.60
C LYS A 126 -3.25 1.64 21.12
N GLN A 127 -2.57 1.75 19.98
CA GLN A 127 -2.23 3.07 19.41
C GLN A 127 -3.45 3.78 18.82
N LEU A 128 -4.57 3.07 18.65
CA LEU A 128 -5.85 3.63 18.20
C LEU A 128 -6.75 4.04 19.37
N ASP A 129 -6.34 3.83 20.63
CA ASP A 129 -7.10 4.28 21.79
C ASP A 129 -7.24 5.81 21.77
N GLY A 130 -8.48 6.30 21.91
CA GLY A 130 -8.80 7.73 21.83
C GLY A 130 -8.85 8.31 20.41
N VAL A 131 -8.51 7.53 19.37
CA VAL A 131 -8.66 7.96 17.97
C VAL A 131 -10.13 7.91 17.57
N ARG A 132 -10.63 8.98 16.94
CA ARG A 132 -12.00 9.02 16.42
C ARG A 132 -12.10 8.18 15.15
N LEU A 133 -12.70 6.99 15.29
CA LEU A 133 -12.96 6.07 14.18
C LEU A 133 -14.45 6.04 13.79
N PRO A 134 -14.78 5.75 12.51
CA PRO A 134 -16.13 5.38 12.11
C PRO A 134 -16.68 4.25 12.98
N LYS A 135 -17.99 4.25 13.27
CA LYS A 135 -18.64 3.29 14.20
C LYS A 135 -18.27 1.83 13.91
N ALA A 136 -18.28 1.43 12.63
CA ALA A 136 -17.94 0.08 12.22
C ALA A 136 -16.45 -0.28 12.49
N GLN A 137 -15.53 0.63 12.16
CA GLN A 137 -14.10 0.43 12.42
C GLN A 137 -13.81 0.40 13.92
N ARG A 138 -14.42 1.29 14.70
CA ARG A 138 -14.29 1.31 16.16
C ARG A 138 -14.72 -0.01 16.78
N ALA A 139 -15.87 -0.54 16.37
CA ALA A 139 -16.37 -1.82 16.87
C ALA A 139 -15.41 -2.97 16.54
N ALA A 140 -14.87 -3.00 15.31
CA ALA A 140 -13.90 -4.02 14.90
C ALA A 140 -12.58 -3.93 15.70
N VAL A 141 -12.04 -2.72 15.90
CA VAL A 141 -10.84 -2.47 16.70
C VAL A 141 -11.05 -2.90 18.16
N GLN A 142 -12.16 -2.49 18.78
CA GLN A 142 -12.49 -2.86 20.16
C GLN A 142 -12.65 -4.37 20.33
N PHE A 143 -13.35 -5.03 19.40
CA PHE A 143 -13.51 -6.47 19.40
C PHE A 143 -12.15 -7.19 19.32
N LYS A 144 -11.29 -6.80 18.36
CA LYS A 144 -9.97 -7.42 18.17
C LYS A 144 -9.05 -7.16 19.35
N LEU A 145 -9.15 -5.99 19.99
CA LEU A 145 -8.36 -5.65 21.16
C LEU A 145 -8.79 -6.49 22.36
N GLY A 146 -10.09 -6.55 22.65
CA GLY A 146 -10.64 -7.39 23.72
C GLY A 146 -10.33 -8.87 23.52
N TYR A 147 -10.47 -9.39 22.29
CA TYR A 147 -10.12 -10.76 21.95
C TYR A 147 -8.61 -11.04 22.12
N SER A 148 -7.77 -10.08 21.73
CA SER A 148 -6.32 -10.19 21.95
C SER A 148 -5.98 -10.24 23.45
N TYR A 149 -6.60 -9.39 24.27
CA TYR A 149 -6.44 -9.44 25.74
C TYR A 149 -6.90 -10.79 26.32
N PHE A 150 -8.05 -11.30 25.88
CA PHE A 150 -8.56 -12.60 26.32
C PHE A 150 -7.57 -13.74 26.04
N LEU A 151 -7.05 -13.82 24.81
CA LEU A 151 -6.09 -14.86 24.43
C LEU A 151 -4.73 -14.73 25.11
N LEU A 152 -4.35 -13.51 25.50
CA LEU A 152 -3.16 -13.26 26.31
C LEU A 152 -3.40 -13.47 27.82
N LYS A 153 -4.61 -13.89 28.22
CA LYS A 153 -5.05 -14.07 29.61
C LYS A 153 -5.01 -12.78 30.44
N GLU A 154 -5.09 -11.63 29.78
CA GLU A 154 -5.14 -10.29 30.38
C GLU A 154 -6.60 -9.86 30.60
N TYR A 155 -7.35 -10.67 31.36
CA TYR A 155 -8.82 -10.58 31.44
C TYR A 155 -9.34 -9.26 32.00
N ASP A 156 -8.58 -8.61 32.89
CA ASP A 156 -8.96 -7.31 33.45
C ASP A 156 -9.11 -6.23 32.37
N GLN A 157 -8.30 -6.33 31.33
CA GLN A 157 -8.28 -5.39 30.20
C GLN A 157 -9.21 -5.83 29.04
N ALA A 158 -9.70 -7.07 29.07
CA ALA A 158 -10.59 -7.61 28.04
C ALA A 158 -12.06 -7.16 28.20
N ARG A 159 -12.40 -6.53 29.32
CA ARG A 159 -13.76 -6.06 29.61
C ARG A 159 -14.10 -4.86 28.71
N PRO A 160 -15.28 -4.84 28.05
CA PRO A 160 -15.70 -3.69 27.27
C PRO A 160 -15.77 -2.44 28.15
N GLN A 161 -15.21 -1.32 27.68
CA GLN A 161 -15.42 0.01 28.26
C GLN A 161 -16.57 0.73 27.58
#